data_AF-A0A4U7D5Z5-F1
#
_entry.id   AF-A0A4U7D5Z5-F1
#
_cell.length_a   1.000
_cell.length_b   1.000
_cell.length_c   1.000
_cell.angle_alpha   90.00
_cell.angle_beta   90.00
_cell.angle_gamma   90.00
#
_symmetry.space_group_name_H-M   'P 1'
#
loop_
_entity.id
_entity.type
_entity.pdbx_description
1 polymer ?
#
loop_
_entity_poly.entity_id
_entity_poly.type
_entity_poly.pdbx_seq_one_letter_code
_entity_poly.pdbx_strand_id
1 'polypeptide(L)'
;LKIVEAPERRREVEYLAQDIRGKLANGYDPSEIVVTARNLDNYTTAIQDIFESNGIPYHLESKTPLAQAPSYRFLVATFDLIQAAVDNEEIGYNTLVDPIRLGFCLPTGS
;
A
#
# COMPACT_ATOMS: atom_id res chain seq x y z
N LEU A 1 -16.76 -27.61 -5.30
CA LEU A 1 -15.39 -27.07 -5.36
C LEU A 1 -15.09 -26.74 -6.83
N LYS A 2 -14.64 -25.53 -7.14
CA LYS A 2 -14.26 -25.11 -8.49
C LYS A 2 -12.77 -24.79 -8.48
N ILE A 3 -12.02 -25.36 -9.41
CA ILE A 3 -10.59 -25.12 -9.57
C ILE A 3 -10.41 -24.35 -10.87
N VAL A 4 -9.60 -23.31 -10.84
CA VAL A 4 -9.33 -22.44 -11.99
C VAL A 4 -7.82 -22.28 -12.08
N GLU A 5 -7.31 -22.37 -13.30
CA GLU A 5 -5.92 -22.09 -13.62
C GLU A 5 -5.87 -20.77 -14.38
N ALA A 6 -4.97 -19.88 -13.97
CA ALA A 6 -4.72 -18.62 -14.63
C ALA A 6 -3.25 -18.55 -15.06
N PRO A 7 -2.95 -17.98 -16.24
CA PRO A 7 -1.60 -17.95 -16.79
C PRO A 7 -0.64 -17.05 -15.98
N GLU A 8 -1.19 -16.08 -15.25
CA GLU A 8 -0.42 -15.15 -14.41
C GLU A 8 -1.28 -14.66 -13.23
N ARG A 9 -0.62 -14.17 -12.17
CA ARG A 9 -1.28 -13.68 -10.94
C ARG A 9 -2.27 -12.56 -11.22
N ARG A 10 -1.97 -11.64 -12.15
CA ARG A 10 -2.88 -10.55 -12.51
C ARG A 10 -4.19 -11.09 -13.10
N ARG A 11 -4.12 -12.10 -13.97
CA ARG A 11 -5.30 -12.79 -14.54
C ARG A 11 -6.07 -13.57 -13.50
N GLU A 12 -5.40 -14.16 -12.52
CA GLU A 12 -6.05 -14.81 -11.38
C GLU A 12 -6.92 -13.82 -10.59
N VAL A 13 -6.37 -12.62 -10.32
CA VAL A 13 -7.10 -11.55 -9.62
C VAL A 13 -8.23 -10.96 -10.47
N GLU A 14 -8.04 -10.80 -11.78
CA GLU A 14 -9.11 -10.36 -12.70
C GLU A 14 -10.29 -11.34 -12.71
N TYR A 15 -9.98 -12.65 -12.79
CA TYR A 15 -10.99 -13.69 -12.72
C TYR A 15 -11.75 -13.64 -11.38
N LEU A 16 -11.00 -13.53 -10.27
CA LEU A 16 -11.57 -13.40 -8.94
C LEU A 16 -12.47 -12.17 -8.82
N ALA A 17 -12.06 -11.02 -9.34
CA ALA A 17 -12.84 -9.79 -9.32
C ALA A 17 -14.19 -9.95 -10.07
N GLN A 18 -14.19 -10.64 -11.22
CA GLN A 18 -15.42 -10.95 -11.95
C GLN A 18 -16.34 -11.89 -11.15
N ASP A 19 -15.77 -12.91 -10.51
CA ASP A 19 -16.53 -13.85 -9.67
C ASP A 19 -17.15 -13.15 -8.45
N ILE A 20 -16.38 -12.30 -7.77
CA ILE A 20 -16.86 -11.49 -6.63
C ILE A 20 -17.97 -10.55 -7.09
N ARG A 21 -17.79 -9.83 -8.20
CA ARG A 21 -18.84 -8.96 -8.74
C ARG A 21 -20.13 -9.71 -9.04
N GLY A 22 -20.03 -10.93 -9.57
CA GLY A 22 -21.19 -11.81 -9.76
C GLY A 22 -21.90 -12.13 -8.45
N LYS A 23 -21.15 -12.44 -7.38
CA LYS A 23 -21.73 -12.68 -6.04
C LYS A 23 -22.39 -11.43 -5.47
N LEU A 24 -21.72 -10.28 -5.53
CA LEU A 24 -22.30 -9.02 -5.05
C LEU A 24 -23.59 -8.67 -5.81
N ALA A 25 -23.63 -8.88 -7.13
CA ALA A 25 -24.84 -8.69 -7.93
C ALA A 25 -25.98 -9.65 -7.56
N ASN A 26 -25.66 -10.82 -7.01
CA ASN A 26 -26.62 -11.78 -6.49
C ASN A 26 -27.02 -11.51 -5.02
N GLY A 27 -26.59 -10.38 -4.44
CA GLY A 27 -27.01 -9.95 -3.10
C GLY A 27 -26.15 -10.48 -1.94
N TYR A 28 -25.01 -11.11 -2.22
CA TYR A 28 -24.05 -11.48 -1.16
C TYR A 28 -23.42 -10.23 -0.57
N ASP A 29 -23.23 -10.23 0.76
CA ASP A 29 -22.55 -9.13 1.43
C ASP A 29 -21.02 -9.27 1.24
N PRO A 30 -20.27 -8.19 1.00
CA PRO A 30 -18.81 -8.26 0.89
C PRO A 30 -18.12 -8.92 2.09
N SER A 31 -18.68 -8.78 3.30
CA SER A 31 -18.13 -9.38 4.53
C SER A 31 -18.24 -10.91 4.57
N GLU A 32 -19.08 -11.51 3.72
CA GLU A 32 -19.22 -12.97 3.61
C GLU A 32 -18.15 -13.58 2.68
N ILE A 33 -17.35 -12.75 2.00
CA ILE A 33 -16.36 -13.17 1.02
C ILE A 33 -14.96 -12.98 1.59
N VAL A 34 -14.27 -14.10 1.84
CA VAL A 34 -12.86 -14.09 2.24
C VAL A 34 -11.99 -14.62 1.12
N VAL A 35 -11.00 -13.83 0.73
CA VAL A 35 -9.95 -14.20 -0.21
C VAL A 35 -8.67 -14.41 0.57
N THR A 36 -8.01 -15.56 0.36
CA THR A 36 -6.75 -15.87 1.06
C THR A 36 -5.67 -16.20 0.06
N ALA A 37 -4.43 -15.81 0.38
CA ALA A 37 -3.25 -16.16 -0.38
C ALA A 37 -2.13 -16.56 0.60
N ARG A 38 -1.30 -17.52 0.21
CA ARG A 38 -0.15 -17.92 1.05
C ARG A 38 0.86 -16.78 1.24
N ASN A 39 1.04 -15.97 0.21
CA ASN A 39 1.89 -14.78 0.24
C ASN A 39 1.11 -13.63 -0.39
N LEU A 40 0.56 -12.76 0.45
CA LEU A 40 -0.29 -11.65 0.03
C LEU A 40 0.51 -10.57 -0.72
N ASP A 41 1.78 -10.36 -0.37
CA ASP A 41 2.65 -9.34 -0.97
C ASP A 41 2.77 -9.52 -2.50
N ASN A 42 2.74 -10.76 -2.97
CA ASN A 42 2.77 -11.09 -4.40
C ASN A 42 1.51 -10.67 -5.17
N TYR A 43 0.41 -10.37 -4.46
CA TYR A 43 -0.89 -10.05 -5.03
C TYR A 43 -1.35 -8.62 -4.69
N THR A 44 -0.78 -7.96 -3.68
CA THR A 44 -1.21 -6.65 -3.17
C THR A 44 -1.45 -5.62 -4.28
N THR A 45 -0.46 -5.39 -5.15
CA THR A 45 -0.59 -4.41 -6.24
C THR A 45 -1.70 -4.77 -7.21
N ALA A 46 -1.81 -6.04 -7.61
CA ALA A 46 -2.85 -6.47 -8.54
C ALA A 46 -4.24 -6.37 -7.92
N ILE A 47 -4.39 -6.74 -6.64
CA ILE A 47 -5.67 -6.62 -5.91
C ILE A 47 -6.08 -5.15 -5.81
N GLN A 48 -5.17 -4.26 -5.40
CA GLN A 48 -5.45 -2.83 -5.29
C GLN A 48 -5.91 -2.25 -6.63
N ASP A 49 -5.10 -2.40 -7.68
CA ASP A 49 -5.41 -1.90 -9.02
C ASP A 49 -6.78 -2.40 -9.53
N ILE A 50 -7.02 -3.72 -9.43
CA ILE A 50 -8.17 -4.36 -10.06
C ILE A 50 -9.43 -4.13 -9.24
N PHE A 51 -9.37 -4.20 -7.91
CA PHE A 51 -10.55 -4.05 -7.09
C PHE A 51 -11.03 -2.59 -7.07
N GLU A 52 -10.09 -1.63 -7.02
CA GLU A 52 -10.42 -0.20 -7.13
C GLU A 52 -11.05 0.12 -8.49
N SER A 53 -10.43 -0.33 -9.59
CA SER A 53 -10.99 -0.11 -10.94
C SER A 53 -12.34 -0.78 -11.18
N ASN A 54 -12.66 -1.83 -10.44
CA ASN A 54 -13.96 -2.52 -10.50
C ASN A 54 -14.96 -2.06 -9.44
N GLY A 55 -14.60 -1.10 -8.57
CA GLY A 55 -15.45 -0.62 -7.48
C GLY A 55 -15.81 -1.71 -6.46
N ILE A 56 -14.95 -2.72 -6.29
CA ILE A 56 -15.16 -3.78 -5.30
C ILE A 56 -14.71 -3.25 -3.94
N PRO A 57 -15.58 -3.21 -2.90
CA PRO A 57 -15.16 -2.86 -1.56
C PRO A 57 -14.29 -3.97 -0.98
N TYR A 58 -13.13 -3.63 -0.41
CA TYR A 58 -12.23 -4.60 0.17
C TYR A 58 -11.46 -4.02 1.37
N HIS A 59 -11.06 -4.93 2.25
CA HIS A 59 -10.06 -4.65 3.27
C HIS A 59 -8.88 -5.59 3.04
N LEU A 60 -7.69 -5.02 2.90
CA LEU A 60 -6.47 -5.79 2.68
C LEU A 60 -5.61 -5.71 3.94
N GLU A 61 -5.53 -6.82 4.66
CA GLU A 61 -4.70 -6.96 5.85
C GLU A 61 -3.23 -7.10 5.46
N SER A 62 -2.65 -6.03 4.92
CA SER A 62 -1.20 -5.94 4.73
C SER A 62 -0.55 -5.24 5.92
N LYS A 63 0.62 -5.74 6.30
CA LYS A 63 1.52 -5.00 7.16
C LYS A 63 2.22 -3.97 6.30
N THR A 64 1.71 -2.74 6.24
CA THR A 64 2.50 -1.64 5.68
C THR A 64 3.74 -1.46 6.56
N PRO A 65 4.97 -1.65 6.05
CA PRO A 65 6.15 -1.47 6.86
C PRO A 65 6.19 -0.04 7.38
N LEU A 66 6.39 0.14 8.70
CA LEU A 66 6.47 1.47 9.31
C LEU A 66 7.56 2.33 8.64
N ALA A 67 8.60 1.69 8.09
CA ALA A 67 9.64 2.31 7.28
C ALA A 67 9.12 3.15 6.09
N GLN A 68 7.93 2.84 5.58
CA GLN A 68 7.31 3.57 4.48
C GLN A 68 6.41 4.72 4.94
N ALA A 69 6.07 4.78 6.24
CA ALA A 69 5.25 5.86 6.78
C ALA A 69 5.99 7.20 6.69
N PRO A 70 5.35 8.29 6.21
CA PRO A 70 5.98 9.60 6.10
C PRO A 70 6.58 10.09 7.41
N SER A 71 5.89 9.86 8.53
CA SER A 71 6.35 10.23 9.88
C SER A 71 7.61 9.48 10.31
N TYR A 72 7.71 8.18 10.02
CA TYR A 72 8.92 7.41 10.30
C TYR A 72 10.09 7.90 9.46
N ARG A 73 9.88 8.09 8.15
CA ARG A 73 10.90 8.61 7.24
C ARG A 73 11.37 9.99 7.65
N PHE A 74 10.46 10.85 8.10
CA PHE A 74 10.78 12.17 8.63
C PHE A 74 11.70 12.09 9.84
N LEU A 75 11.37 11.24 10.82
CA LEU A 75 12.18 11.07 12.03
C LEU A 75 13.58 10.58 11.69
N VAL A 76 13.70 9.55 10.84
CA VAL A 76 15.00 9.01 10.42
C VAL A 76 15.83 10.07 9.70
N ALA A 77 15.27 10.74 8.70
CA ALA A 77 15.98 11.78 7.96
C ALA A 77 16.41 12.95 8.87
N THR A 78 15.59 13.30 9.87
CA THR A 78 15.93 14.34 10.84
C THR A 78 17.09 13.91 11.74
N PHE A 79 17.10 12.67 12.22
CA PHE A 79 18.20 12.15 13.02
C PHE A 79 19.49 12.05 12.22
N ASP A 80 19.43 11.61 10.96
CA ASP A 80 20.59 11.56 10.06
C ASP A 80 21.18 12.96 9.85
N LEU A 81 20.33 13.98 9.65
CA LEU A 81 20.77 15.38 9.53
C LEU A 81 21.43 15.90 10.82
N ILE A 82 20.83 15.60 11.99
CA ILE A 82 21.40 15.99 13.29
C ILE A 82 22.76 15.33 13.50
N GLN A 83 22.88 14.03 13.18
CA GLN A 83 24.13 13.29 13.32
C GLN A 83 25.24 13.89 12.44
N ALA A 84 24.95 14.13 11.16
CA ALA A 84 25.90 14.77 10.24
C ALA A 84 26.36 16.15 10.73
N ALA A 85 25.45 16.94 11.31
CA ALA A 85 25.78 18.24 11.89
C ALA A 85 26.67 18.13 13.14
N VAL A 86 26.41 17.14 14.01
CA VAL A 86 27.24 16.89 15.22
C VAL A 86 28.63 16.42 14.84
N ASP A 87 28.74 15.56 13.82
CA ASP A 87 30.01 14.99 13.36
C ASP A 87 30.84 15.97 12.50
N ASN A 88 30.32 17.18 12.24
CA ASN A 88 30.89 18.19 11.34
C ASN A 88 31.13 17.64 9.91
N GLU A 89 30.24 16.76 9.46
CA GLU A 89 30.24 16.25 8.09
C GLU A 89 29.72 17.32 7.12
N GLU A 90 30.11 17.23 5.84
CA GLU A 90 29.56 18.09 4.81
C GLU A 90 28.08 17.73 4.55
N ILE A 91 27.17 18.65 4.88
CA ILE A 91 25.73 18.42 4.73
C ILE A 91 25.32 18.72 3.28
N GLY A 92 25.03 17.67 2.52
CA GLY A 92 24.50 17.77 1.18
C GLY A 92 23.05 18.29 1.14
N TYR A 93 22.67 18.88 -0.01
CA TYR A 93 21.32 19.43 -0.24
C TYR A 93 20.19 18.44 0.08
N ASN A 94 20.31 17.17 -0.31
CA ASN A 94 19.27 16.17 -0.07
C ASN A 94 19.10 15.87 1.42
N THR A 95 20.20 15.73 2.16
CA THR A 95 20.19 15.50 3.61
C THR A 95 19.45 16.62 4.36
N LEU A 96 19.58 17.87 3.89
CA LEU A 96 18.89 19.01 4.47
C LEU A 96 17.41 19.10 4.07
N VAL A 97 17.08 18.78 2.82
CA VAL A 97 15.73 18.97 2.26
C VAL A 97 14.81 17.78 2.51
N ASP A 98 15.33 16.58 2.69
CA ASP A 98 14.53 15.36 2.88
C ASP A 98 13.64 15.43 4.14
N PRO A 99 14.12 15.86 5.33
CA PRO A 99 13.25 16.09 6.49
C PRO A 99 12.15 17.11 6.19
N ILE A 100 12.48 18.19 5.47
CA ILE A 100 11.50 19.23 5.13
C ILE A 100 10.42 18.64 4.22
N ARG A 101 10.80 17.90 3.18
CA ARG A 101 9.84 17.24 2.26
C ARG A 101 8.94 16.24 2.96
N LEU A 102 9.46 15.54 3.98
CA LEU A 102 8.73 14.48 4.69
C LEU A 102 7.86 15.02 5.83
N GLY A 103 8.22 16.17 6.43
CA GLY A 103 7.49 16.80 7.53
C GLY A 103 6.61 18.00 7.13
N PHE A 104 6.77 18.55 5.93
CA PHE A 104 5.98 19.69 5.46
C PHE A 104 4.59 19.22 4.99
N CYS A 105 3.69 19.05 5.93
CA CYS A 105 2.26 19.12 5.65
C CYS A 105 1.90 20.61 5.49
N LEU A 106 1.47 21.03 4.30
CA LEU A 106 0.78 22.32 4.17
C LEU A 106 -0.36 22.33 5.19
N PRO A 107 -0.52 23.38 6.02
CA PRO A 107 -1.70 23.48 6.87
C PRO A 107 -2.92 23.42 5.94
N THR A 108 -3.74 22.38 6.11
CA THR A 108 -5.02 22.29 5.42
C THR A 108 -5.82 23.50 5.87
N GLY A 109 -6.03 24.44 4.95
CA GLY A 109 -6.81 25.65 5.20
C GLY A 109 -8.15 25.29 5.85
N SER A 110 -8.45 26.00 6.93
CA SER A 110 -9.72 26.04 7.66
C SER A 110 -10.92 26.29 6.76
#